data_AF-A0A2S5QXE6-F1
#
_entry.id   AF-A0A2S5QXE6-F1
#
_cell.length_a   1.000
_cell.length_b   1.000
_cell.length_c   1.000
_cell.angle_alpha   90.00
_cell.angle_beta   90.00
_cell.angle_gamma   90.00
#
_symmetry.space_group_name_H-M   'P 1'
#
loop_
_entity.id
_entity.type
_entity.pdbx_description
1 polymer ?
#
loop_
_entity_poly.entity_id
_entity_poly.type
_entity_poly.pdbx_seq_one_letter_code
_entity_poly.pdbx_strand_id
1 'polypeptide(L)'
;MLDILKKGELIVKNLILVIIVVDLILGIFTTAGEPVFETIVMLILLTIFNVLPAVLLYVKYYKPAMKVESQSQTSTGDLKAKNNLESASLDLRNENMACPKCGSKEWKLASLVHTEGISTISTSTIGMGLGVGSDLEDSAIDSGIGAGIGRTSGEQQTKLSELATPPEKGMRPAKVVAILFSFLIVICIISGAGSNMAHPVMFWTTFLIIPWLTSVVHLTSTPKISNLVEGNFKNALLEYQKKKMCLRCGTFYFDSVKSNAVEPEALQLMSIAPTVATMKKCPFCAETVLAEAILCKHCHSKI
;
A
#
# COMPACT_ATOMS: atom_id res chain seq x y z
N MET A 1 -11.33 -8.89 -17.67
CA MET A 1 -10.01 -8.45 -18.17
C MET A 1 -10.13 -7.59 -19.43
N LEU A 2 -10.84 -8.06 -20.48
CA LEU A 2 -11.07 -7.31 -21.73
C LEU A 2 -11.76 -5.95 -21.56
N ASP A 3 -12.74 -5.82 -20.66
CA ASP A 3 -13.46 -4.55 -20.47
C ASP A 3 -12.64 -3.45 -19.78
N ILE A 4 -11.60 -3.83 -19.03
CA ILE A 4 -10.73 -2.87 -18.31
C ILE A 4 -9.61 -2.40 -19.23
N LEU A 5 -9.09 -3.29 -20.09
CA LEU A 5 -8.16 -2.93 -21.17
C LEU A 5 -8.82 -1.96 -22.17
N LYS A 6 -10.09 -2.20 -22.54
CA LYS A 6 -10.86 -1.26 -23.37
C LYS A 6 -11.00 0.13 -22.73
N LYS A 7 -11.17 0.21 -21.40
CA LYS A 7 -11.24 1.50 -20.68
C LYS A 7 -9.89 2.24 -20.65
N GLY A 8 -8.78 1.52 -20.46
CA GLY A 8 -7.45 2.11 -20.52
C GLY A 8 -7.13 2.66 -21.91
N GLU A 9 -7.46 1.91 -22.96
CA GLU A 9 -7.25 2.33 -24.35
C GLU A 9 -8.10 3.56 -24.71
N LEU A 10 -9.34 3.65 -24.21
CA LEU A 10 -10.22 4.80 -24.40
C LEU A 10 -9.64 6.08 -23.77
N ILE A 11 -9.00 5.98 -22.61
CA ILE A 11 -8.39 7.12 -21.92
C ILE A 11 -7.16 7.62 -22.68
N VAL A 12 -6.31 6.71 -23.18
CA VAL A 12 -5.14 7.08 -23.99
C VAL A 12 -5.59 7.74 -25.30
N LYS A 13 -6.62 7.20 -25.97
CA LYS A 13 -7.20 7.80 -27.18
C LYS A 13 -7.76 9.19 -26.93
N ASN A 14 -8.48 9.39 -25.83
CA ASN A 14 -9.00 10.71 -25.45
C ASN A 14 -7.87 11.70 -25.13
N LEU A 15 -6.78 11.26 -24.51
CA LEU A 15 -5.62 12.12 -24.25
C LEU A 15 -4.93 12.57 -25.54
N ILE A 16 -4.70 11.64 -26.46
CA ILE A 16 -4.12 11.94 -27.78
C ILE A 16 -5.01 12.89 -28.56
N LEU A 17 -6.33 12.70 -28.52
CA LEU A 17 -7.29 13.60 -29.15
C LEU A 17 -7.20 15.02 -28.56
N VAL A 18 -7.09 15.17 -27.24
CA VAL A 18 -6.93 16.47 -26.59
C VAL A 18 -5.63 17.15 -27.03
N ILE A 19 -4.51 16.42 -27.09
CA ILE A 19 -3.23 16.97 -27.56
C ILE A 19 -3.34 17.45 -29.01
N ILE A 20 -3.91 16.63 -29.90
CA ILE A 20 -4.08 17.00 -31.32
C ILE A 20 -4.98 18.22 -31.46
N VAL A 21 -6.07 18.32 -30.70
CA VAL A 21 -6.98 19.48 -30.72
C VAL A 21 -6.26 20.73 -30.20
N VAL A 22 -5.45 20.62 -29.15
CA VAL A 22 -4.64 21.73 -28.63
C VAL A 22 -3.62 22.21 -29.67
N ASP A 23 -2.92 21.31 -30.34
CA ASP A 23 -1.95 21.65 -31.39
C ASP A 23 -2.62 22.28 -32.62
N LEU A 24 -3.82 21.79 -33.00
CA LEU A 24 -4.59 22.36 -34.10
C LEU A 24 -5.06 23.79 -33.77
N ILE A 25 -5.50 24.02 -32.53
CA ILE A 25 -5.85 25.35 -32.03
C ILE A 25 -4.61 26.25 -32.03
N LEU A 26 -3.46 25.79 -31.52
CA LEU A 26 -2.20 26.55 -31.57
C LEU A 26 -1.83 26.95 -33.00
N GLY A 27 -1.94 26.03 -33.97
CA GLY A 27 -1.65 26.30 -35.37
C GLY A 27 -2.54 27.39 -35.96
N ILE A 28 -3.85 27.36 -35.69
CA ILE A 28 -4.81 28.35 -36.20
C ILE A 28 -4.59 29.75 -35.58
N PHE A 29 -4.09 29.83 -34.35
CA PHE A 29 -3.96 31.10 -33.64
C PHE A 29 -2.61 31.81 -33.81
N THR A 30 -1.58 31.14 -34.35
CA THR A 30 -0.32 31.82 -34.74
C THR A 30 -0.51 32.90 -35.80
N THR A 31 -1.69 32.99 -36.45
CA THR A 31 -2.01 34.05 -37.42
C THR A 31 -2.86 35.20 -36.85
N ALA A 32 -3.28 35.15 -35.58
CA ALA A 32 -4.06 36.20 -34.93
C ALA A 32 -3.19 37.02 -33.97
N GLY A 33 -3.33 38.35 -33.97
CA GLY A 33 -2.43 39.30 -33.32
C GLY A 33 -2.15 39.08 -31.82
N GLU A 34 -1.07 39.73 -31.35
CA GLU A 34 -0.35 39.52 -30.09
C GLU A 34 -1.18 39.33 -28.79
N PRO A 35 -2.29 40.04 -28.51
CA PRO A 35 -2.97 39.85 -27.22
C PRO A 35 -3.74 38.53 -27.08
N VAL A 36 -4.09 37.90 -28.21
CA VAL A 36 -4.86 36.64 -28.23
C VAL A 36 -3.95 35.43 -27.95
N PHE A 37 -2.67 35.56 -28.30
CA PHE A 37 -1.68 34.49 -28.12
C PHE A 37 -1.39 34.22 -26.63
N GLU A 38 -1.18 35.26 -25.82
CA GLU A 38 -0.87 35.08 -24.39
C GLU A 38 -2.04 34.44 -23.62
N THR A 39 -3.28 34.82 -23.94
CA THR A 39 -4.47 34.25 -23.28
C THR A 39 -4.67 32.78 -23.64
N ILE A 40 -4.40 32.41 -24.89
CA ILE A 40 -4.53 31.02 -25.36
C ILE A 40 -3.40 30.14 -24.79
N VAL A 41 -2.16 30.61 -24.77
CA VAL A 41 -1.03 29.89 -24.17
C VAL A 41 -1.30 29.63 -22.68
N MET A 42 -1.84 30.61 -21.95
CA MET A 42 -2.25 30.44 -20.55
C MET A 42 -3.36 29.40 -20.38
N LEU A 43 -4.38 29.40 -21.25
CA LEU A 43 -5.46 28.39 -21.23
C LEU A 43 -4.93 26.98 -21.51
N ILE A 44 -4.01 26.84 -22.46
CA ILE A 44 -3.39 25.56 -22.80
C ILE A 44 -2.52 25.07 -21.65
N LEU A 45 -1.69 25.91 -21.06
CA LEU A 45 -0.92 25.55 -19.88
C LEU A 45 -1.84 25.15 -18.71
N LEU A 46 -2.95 25.87 -18.49
CA LEU A 46 -3.95 25.49 -17.48
C LEU A 46 -4.59 24.13 -17.77
N THR A 47 -4.95 23.83 -19.01
CA THR A 47 -5.51 22.51 -19.36
C THR A 47 -4.49 21.39 -19.20
N ILE A 48 -3.25 21.58 -19.63
CA ILE A 48 -2.17 20.61 -19.45
C ILE A 48 -1.91 20.41 -17.94
N PHE A 49 -1.78 21.48 -17.17
CA PHE A 49 -1.57 21.40 -15.71
C PHE A 49 -2.74 20.77 -14.95
N ASN A 50 -3.97 20.85 -15.46
CA ASN A 50 -5.13 20.21 -14.81
C ASN A 50 -5.31 18.74 -15.22
N VAL A 51 -5.07 18.40 -16.49
CA VAL A 51 -5.30 17.07 -17.03
C VAL A 51 -4.11 16.14 -16.75
N LEU A 52 -2.88 16.64 -16.85
CA LEU A 52 -1.68 15.83 -16.72
C LEU A 52 -1.53 15.20 -15.32
N PRO A 53 -1.78 15.89 -14.19
CA PRO A 53 -1.72 15.26 -12.87
C PRO A 53 -2.81 14.19 -12.70
N ALA A 54 -4.03 14.43 -13.17
CA ALA A 54 -5.10 13.44 -13.10
C ALA A 54 -4.76 12.16 -13.86
N VAL A 55 -4.17 12.31 -15.06
CA VAL A 55 -3.70 11.19 -15.89
C VAL A 55 -2.50 10.48 -15.25
N LEU A 56 -1.54 11.22 -14.69
CA LEU A 56 -0.38 10.65 -14.00
C LEU A 56 -0.79 9.89 -12.73
N LEU A 57 -1.75 10.40 -11.97
CA LEU A 57 -2.33 9.69 -10.83
C LEU A 57 -3.06 8.43 -11.31
N TYR A 58 -3.85 8.53 -12.37
CA TYR A 58 -4.52 7.37 -12.93
C TYR A 58 -3.51 6.28 -13.34
N VAL A 59 -2.49 6.63 -14.11
CA VAL A 59 -1.47 5.68 -14.56
C VAL A 59 -0.66 5.12 -13.38
N LYS A 60 -0.24 5.95 -12.42
CA LYS A 60 0.59 5.51 -11.29
C LYS A 60 -0.18 4.62 -10.30
N TYR A 61 -1.45 4.92 -10.05
CA TYR A 61 -2.26 4.17 -9.09
C TYR A 61 -2.92 2.91 -9.69
N TYR A 62 -3.27 2.90 -10.97
CA TYR A 62 -3.93 1.74 -11.59
C TYR A 62 -2.97 0.74 -12.25
N LYS A 63 -1.74 1.14 -12.62
CA LYS A 63 -0.78 0.23 -13.28
C LYS A 63 -0.21 -0.89 -12.37
N PRO A 64 0.09 -0.70 -11.08
CA PRO A 64 0.66 -1.79 -10.27
C PRO A 64 -0.36 -2.88 -9.89
N ALA A 65 -1.67 -2.60 -9.98
CA ALA A 65 -2.71 -3.60 -9.76
C ALA A 65 -2.82 -4.64 -10.91
N MET A 66 -2.11 -4.45 -12.03
CA MET A 66 -2.25 -5.29 -13.22
C MET A 66 -1.24 -6.44 -13.33
N LYS A 67 -0.31 -6.60 -12.37
CA LYS A 67 0.70 -7.68 -12.43
C LYS A 67 0.52 -8.79 -11.39
N VAL A 68 -0.58 -8.77 -10.65
CA VAL A 68 -0.89 -9.82 -9.67
C VAL A 68 -2.24 -10.41 -10.01
N GLU A 69 -2.31 -11.23 -11.06
CA GLU A 69 -3.24 -12.35 -11.04
C GLU A 69 -2.89 -13.44 -12.06
N SER A 70 -2.42 -14.56 -11.54
CA SER A 70 -2.95 -15.86 -11.96
C SER A 70 -2.80 -16.83 -10.80
N GLN A 71 -3.96 -17.28 -10.30
CA GLN A 71 -4.21 -18.38 -9.36
C GLN A 71 -4.26 -18.03 -7.87
N SER A 72 -5.47 -17.78 -7.36
CA SER A 72 -6.09 -18.60 -6.30
C SER A 72 -7.31 -17.87 -5.72
N GLN A 73 -8.51 -18.19 -6.22
CA GLN A 73 -9.75 -17.86 -5.52
C GLN A 73 -9.85 -18.75 -4.27
N THR A 74 -9.91 -18.15 -3.08
CA THR A 74 -10.32 -18.88 -1.87
C THR A 74 -11.06 -17.94 -0.92
N SER A 75 -12.25 -18.39 -0.52
CA SER A 75 -13.20 -17.72 0.35
C SER A 75 -12.62 -17.41 1.73
N THR A 76 -12.73 -16.14 2.15
CA THR A 76 -12.44 -15.69 3.51
C THR A 76 -13.65 -15.94 4.42
N GLY A 77 -13.53 -16.93 5.30
CA GLY A 77 -14.42 -17.14 6.45
C GLY A 77 -13.59 -17.46 7.69
N ASP A 78 -13.81 -16.67 8.75
CA ASP A 78 -13.45 -16.84 10.16
C ASP A 78 -12.17 -17.60 10.55
N LEU A 79 -11.15 -16.84 10.98
CA LEU A 79 -10.03 -17.33 11.79
C LEU A 79 -9.82 -16.40 12.98
N LYS A 80 -10.52 -16.70 14.08
CA LYS A 80 -10.27 -16.09 15.39
C LYS A 80 -10.41 -17.11 16.52
N ALA A 81 -9.71 -18.24 16.44
CA ALA A 81 -9.42 -19.12 17.58
C ALA A 81 -8.58 -20.34 17.13
N LYS A 82 -7.23 -20.26 17.17
CA LYS A 82 -6.30 -21.41 17.22
C LYS A 82 -4.85 -20.91 17.24
N ASN A 83 -4.31 -20.56 18.42
CA ASN A 83 -2.90 -20.16 18.54
C ASN A 83 -2.06 -21.04 19.50
N ASN A 84 -2.59 -22.11 20.11
CA ASN A 84 -1.88 -22.81 21.19
C ASN A 84 -1.61 -24.31 20.95
N LEU A 85 -1.78 -24.83 19.73
CA LEU A 85 -1.59 -26.28 19.48
C LEU A 85 -0.91 -26.64 18.14
N GLU A 86 -0.17 -25.70 17.53
CA GLU A 86 0.39 -25.87 16.18
C GLU A 86 1.93 -25.91 16.13
N SER A 87 2.62 -25.64 17.24
CA SER A 87 4.09 -25.61 17.29
C SER A 87 4.77 -26.98 17.33
N ALA A 88 4.03 -28.07 17.56
CA ALA A 88 4.60 -29.43 17.67
C ALA A 88 4.41 -30.32 16.42
N SER A 89 3.51 -29.96 15.50
CA SER A 89 3.28 -30.72 14.24
C SER A 89 3.97 -30.11 13.02
N LEU A 90 4.67 -28.98 13.20
CA LEU A 90 5.33 -28.22 12.14
C LEU A 90 6.70 -28.80 11.73
N ASP A 91 7.35 -29.60 12.59
CA ASP A 91 8.68 -30.14 12.31
C ASP A 91 8.67 -31.38 11.39
N LEU A 92 7.60 -32.18 11.37
CA LEU A 92 7.56 -33.45 10.61
C LEU A 92 7.11 -33.33 9.15
N ARG A 93 6.63 -32.15 8.70
CA ARG A 93 6.17 -31.94 7.30
C ARG A 93 7.21 -31.27 6.41
N ASN A 94 8.41 -31.03 6.91
CA ASN A 94 9.39 -30.14 6.28
C ASN A 94 10.44 -30.86 5.40
N GLU A 95 10.43 -32.19 5.33
CA GLU A 95 11.57 -32.93 4.75
C GLU A 95 11.71 -32.88 3.21
N ASN A 96 10.69 -32.45 2.45
CA ASN A 96 10.71 -32.48 0.97
C ASN A 96 10.38 -31.16 0.26
N MET A 97 10.59 -30.01 0.91
CA MET A 97 10.36 -28.70 0.28
C MET A 97 11.65 -28.18 -0.39
N ALA A 98 12.14 -28.87 -1.43
CA ALA A 98 13.23 -28.34 -2.25
C ALA A 98 12.71 -27.23 -3.19
N CYS A 99 13.51 -26.17 -3.40
CA CYS A 99 13.16 -25.10 -4.33
C CYS A 99 12.93 -25.66 -5.74
N PRO A 100 11.78 -25.40 -6.39
CA PRO A 100 11.46 -25.98 -7.70
C PRO A 100 12.40 -25.51 -8.82
N LYS A 101 13.08 -24.37 -8.64
CA LYS A 101 13.98 -23.80 -9.65
C LYS A 101 15.42 -24.30 -9.53
N CYS A 102 15.92 -24.52 -8.32
CA CYS A 102 17.35 -24.80 -8.09
C CYS A 102 17.62 -26.02 -7.17
N GLY A 103 16.59 -26.69 -6.66
CA GLY A 103 16.72 -27.83 -5.76
C GLY A 103 17.23 -27.52 -4.35
N SER A 104 17.51 -26.25 -4.03
CA SER A 104 17.99 -25.87 -2.69
C SER A 104 16.95 -26.16 -1.62
N LYS A 105 17.39 -26.74 -0.49
CA LYS A 105 16.57 -26.92 0.72
C LYS A 105 16.48 -25.66 1.57
N GLU A 106 17.29 -24.64 1.25
CA GLU A 106 17.34 -23.38 2.00
C GLU A 106 16.28 -22.41 1.49
N TRP A 107 15.24 -22.24 2.29
CA TRP A 107 14.21 -21.25 2.08
C TRP A 107 13.74 -20.67 3.40
N LYS A 108 13.22 -19.45 3.32
CA LYS A 108 12.65 -18.71 4.44
C LYS A 108 11.37 -18.02 3.98
N LEU A 109 10.53 -17.63 4.94
CA LEU A 109 9.39 -16.76 4.64
C LEU A 109 9.90 -15.43 4.07
N ALA A 110 9.23 -14.88 3.06
CA ALA A 110 9.63 -13.62 2.44
C ALA A 110 9.74 -12.49 3.48
N SER A 111 8.79 -12.44 4.43
CA SER A 111 8.84 -11.52 5.57
C SER A 111 10.11 -11.65 6.40
N LEU A 112 10.55 -12.89 6.66
CA LEU A 112 11.75 -13.16 7.44
C LEU A 112 13.01 -12.76 6.67
N VAL A 113 13.09 -13.08 5.37
CA VAL A 113 14.21 -12.66 4.51
C VAL A 113 14.31 -11.14 4.46
N HIS A 114 13.18 -10.44 4.35
CA HIS A 114 13.15 -8.99 4.36
C HIS A 114 13.69 -8.41 5.67
N THR A 115 13.19 -8.87 6.81
CA THR A 115 13.62 -8.39 8.13
C THR A 115 15.08 -8.73 8.46
N GLU A 116 15.56 -9.91 8.05
CA GLU A 116 16.95 -10.31 8.28
C GLU A 116 17.94 -9.53 7.42
N GLY A 117 17.52 -9.10 6.23
CA GLY A 117 18.38 -8.36 5.32
C GLY A 117 18.35 -6.85 5.51
N ILE A 118 17.61 -6.32 6.47
CA ILE A 118 17.69 -4.92 6.89
C ILE A 118 18.61 -4.83 8.11
N SER A 119 19.63 -3.99 8.03
CA SER A 119 20.51 -3.67 9.15
C SER A 119 20.60 -2.16 9.33
N THR A 120 20.37 -1.69 10.55
CA THR A 120 20.50 -0.29 10.92
C THR A 120 21.92 -0.05 11.43
N ILE A 121 22.63 0.87 10.78
CA ILE A 121 23.96 1.29 11.19
C ILE A 121 23.83 2.67 11.80
N SER A 122 24.03 2.76 13.11
CA SER A 122 24.17 4.02 13.84
C SER A 122 25.63 4.18 14.23
N THR A 123 26.31 5.13 13.59
CA THR A 123 27.71 5.45 13.88
C THR A 123 27.78 6.84 14.51
N SER A 124 28.31 6.89 15.73
CA SER A 124 28.66 8.15 16.39
C SER A 124 30.16 8.36 16.21
N THR A 125 30.54 9.38 15.45
CA THR A 125 31.92 9.79 15.23
C THR A 125 32.20 11.03 16.05
N ILE A 126 33.22 10.98 16.90
CA ILE A 126 33.74 12.16 17.59
C ILE A 126 34.95 12.62 16.77
N GLY A 127 34.84 13.80 16.17
CA GLY A 127 35.92 14.44 15.43
C GLY A 127 36.51 15.58 16.25
N MET A 128 37.83 15.62 16.37
CA MET A 128 38.56 16.80 16.83
C MET A 128 39.22 17.44 15.61
N GLY A 129 38.89 18.71 15.36
CA GLY A 129 39.46 19.50 14.27
C GLY A 129 40.20 20.71 14.82
N LEU A 130 41.40 20.95 14.31
CA LEU A 130 42.09 22.23 14.46
C LEU A 130 41.69 23.12 13.30
N GLY A 131 40.97 24.21 13.58
CA GLY A 131 40.66 25.25 12.62
C GLY A 131 41.64 26.41 12.78
N VAL A 132 42.33 26.79 11.72
CA VAL A 132 43.10 28.03 11.68
C VAL A 132 42.23 29.06 10.97
N GLY A 133 41.70 30.02 11.72
CA GLY A 133 40.94 31.15 11.17
C GLY A 133 41.91 32.25 10.79
N SER A 134 41.93 32.64 9.51
CA SER A 134 42.60 33.87 9.07
C SER A 134 41.53 34.92 8.83
N ASP A 135 41.19 35.69 9.87
CA ASP A 135 40.39 36.89 9.67
C ASP A 135 41.27 37.94 9.00
N LEU A 136 40.94 38.23 7.74
CA LEU A 136 41.52 39.28 6.92
C LEU A 136 40.99 40.63 7.39
N GLU A 137 41.55 41.16 8.47
CA GLU A 137 41.73 42.60 8.73
C GLU A 137 42.54 42.74 10.03
N ASP A 138 43.86 42.71 9.88
CA ASP A 138 44.89 43.05 10.86
C ASP A 138 45.06 42.16 12.12
N SER A 139 45.65 40.98 11.88
CA SER A 139 46.71 40.36 12.71
C SER A 139 46.38 39.82 14.10
N ALA A 140 45.54 38.78 14.15
CA ALA A 140 45.68 37.69 15.12
C ALA A 140 45.38 36.36 14.44
N ILE A 141 46.32 35.41 14.47
CA ILE A 141 46.07 34.02 14.02
C ILE A 141 45.37 33.31 15.17
N ASP A 142 44.04 33.29 15.16
CA ASP A 142 43.28 32.53 16.13
C ASP A 142 43.19 31.06 15.67
N SER A 143 43.97 30.22 16.34
CA SER A 143 43.87 28.76 16.23
C SER A 143 42.81 28.24 17.20
N GLY A 144 41.67 27.78 16.68
CA GLY A 144 40.61 27.16 17.46
C GLY A 144 40.69 25.63 17.40
N ILE A 145 40.67 24.97 18.56
CA ILE A 145 40.43 23.52 18.64
C ILE A 145 38.93 23.31 18.79
N GLY A 146 38.28 22.77 17.78
CA GLY A 146 36.88 22.38 17.80
C GLY A 146 36.73 20.88 18.00
N ALA A 147 35.90 20.46 18.95
CA ALA A 147 35.41 19.08 19.04
C ALA A 147 33.97 19.04 18.51
N GLY A 148 33.70 18.17 17.54
CA GLY A 148 32.38 17.95 16.95
C GLY A 148 31.96 16.49 17.08
N ILE A 149 30.69 16.26 17.44
CA ILE A 149 30.10 14.92 17.46
C ILE A 149 29.19 14.80 16.23
N GLY A 150 29.60 13.97 15.27
CA GLY A 150 28.79 13.60 14.12
C GLY A 150 28.04 12.30 14.41
N ARG A 151 26.71 12.31 14.35
CA ARG A 151 25.91 11.09 14.35
C ARG A 151 25.46 10.80 12.93
N THR A 152 25.80 9.63 12.41
CA THR A 152 25.31 9.16 11.11
C THR A 152 24.44 7.92 11.34
N SER A 153 23.27 7.90 10.73
CA SER A 153 22.38 6.75 10.73
C SER A 153 22.08 6.37 9.29
N GLY A 154 22.29 5.10 8.95
CA GLY A 154 21.97 4.55 7.64
C GLY A 154 21.28 3.20 7.79
N GLU A 155 20.47 2.84 6.80
CA GLU A 155 19.92 1.50 6.66
C GLU A 155 20.65 0.81 5.51
N GLN A 156 21.24 -0.36 5.77
CA GLN A 156 21.77 -1.23 4.73
C GLN A 156 20.77 -2.35 4.49
N GLN A 157 20.35 -2.48 3.24
CA GLN A 157 19.45 -3.54 2.81
C GLN A 157 20.18 -4.48 1.85
N THR A 158 20.11 -5.79 2.09
CA THR A 158 20.65 -6.79 1.16
C THR A 158 19.76 -6.89 -0.07
N LYS A 159 20.34 -7.23 -1.23
CA LYS A 159 19.60 -7.44 -2.48
C LYS A 159 18.50 -8.52 -2.36
N LEU A 160 18.70 -9.53 -1.51
CA LEU A 160 17.68 -10.54 -1.21
C LEU A 160 16.51 -9.96 -0.41
N SER A 161 16.78 -9.11 0.59
CA SER A 161 15.73 -8.40 1.34
C SER A 161 14.99 -7.37 0.48
N GLU A 162 15.69 -6.69 -0.42
CA GLU A 162 15.08 -5.77 -1.38
C GLU A 162 14.08 -6.49 -2.29
N LEU A 163 14.44 -7.65 -2.82
CA LEU A 163 13.52 -8.48 -3.59
C LEU A 163 12.34 -9.00 -2.75
N ALA A 164 12.58 -9.26 -1.46
CA ALA A 164 11.56 -9.67 -0.50
C ALA A 164 10.76 -8.51 0.07
N THR A 165 10.86 -7.28 -0.45
CA THR A 165 10.16 -6.13 0.13
C THR A 165 8.63 -6.35 0.12
N PRO A 166 7.94 -6.09 1.25
CA PRO A 166 6.49 -6.18 1.30
C PRO A 166 5.87 -5.21 0.28
N PRO A 167 4.63 -5.48 -0.19
CA PRO A 167 3.93 -4.51 -1.01
C PRO A 167 3.88 -3.17 -0.27
N GLU A 168 4.28 -2.09 -0.94
CA GLU A 168 4.23 -0.77 -0.35
C GLU A 168 2.78 -0.36 -0.13
N LYS A 169 2.50 0.22 1.03
CA LYS A 169 1.22 0.88 1.24
C LYS A 169 1.17 2.07 0.29
N GLY A 170 0.38 1.94 -0.78
CA GLY A 170 0.17 3.01 -1.74
C GLY A 170 -0.08 4.33 -1.01
N MET A 171 0.64 5.38 -1.42
CA MET A 171 0.57 6.68 -0.78
C MET A 171 -0.90 7.11 -0.67
N ARG A 172 -1.35 7.42 0.55
CA ARG A 172 -2.74 7.81 0.81
C ARG A 172 -3.12 8.93 -0.17
N PRO A 173 -4.26 8.84 -0.88
CA PRO A 173 -4.66 9.85 -1.86
C PRO A 173 -4.67 11.27 -1.26
N ALA A 174 -5.00 11.39 0.03
CA ALA A 174 -4.92 12.63 0.79
C ALA A 174 -3.54 13.30 0.77
N LYS A 175 -2.43 12.54 0.87
CA LYS A 175 -1.08 13.12 0.80
C LYS A 175 -0.79 13.71 -0.57
N VAL A 176 -1.27 13.06 -1.63
CA VAL A 176 -1.06 13.56 -2.99
C VAL A 176 -1.89 14.80 -3.26
N VAL A 177 -3.15 14.82 -2.80
CA VAL A 177 -3.99 16.01 -2.85
C VAL A 177 -3.36 17.16 -2.08
N ALA A 178 -2.80 16.91 -0.89
CA ALA A 178 -2.11 17.94 -0.12
C ALA A 178 -0.88 18.52 -0.83
N ILE A 179 -0.07 17.67 -1.48
CA ILE A 179 1.09 18.12 -2.28
C ILE A 179 0.63 18.95 -3.49
N LEU A 180 -0.40 18.50 -4.21
CA LEU A 180 -0.95 19.26 -5.35
C LEU A 180 -1.56 20.59 -4.89
N PHE A 181 -2.25 20.61 -3.76
CA PHE A 181 -2.84 21.81 -3.18
C PHE A 181 -1.76 22.81 -2.72
N SER A 182 -0.69 22.36 -2.07
CA SER A 182 0.39 23.26 -1.66
C SER A 182 1.11 23.87 -2.87
N PHE A 183 1.35 23.08 -3.92
CA PHE A 183 1.94 23.57 -5.16
C PHE A 183 1.05 24.65 -5.81
N LEU A 184 -0.27 24.46 -5.78
CA LEU A 184 -1.21 25.42 -6.33
C LEU A 184 -1.22 26.73 -5.53
N ILE A 185 -1.17 26.67 -4.20
CA ILE A 185 -1.05 27.87 -3.35
C ILE A 185 0.20 28.67 -3.70
N VAL A 186 1.34 27.99 -3.90
CA VAL A 186 2.60 28.66 -4.28
C VAL A 186 2.45 29.39 -5.61
N ILE A 187 1.80 28.79 -6.61
CA ILE A 187 1.50 29.45 -7.90
C ILE A 187 0.62 30.69 -7.69
N CYS A 188 -0.40 30.60 -6.85
CA CYS A 188 -1.27 31.74 -6.54
C CYS A 188 -0.50 32.89 -5.87
N ILE A 189 0.41 32.59 -4.94
CA ILE A 189 1.22 33.61 -4.25
C ILE A 189 2.17 34.30 -5.24
N ILE A 190 2.86 33.54 -6.10
CA ILE A 190 3.78 34.08 -7.11
C ILE A 190 3.02 34.98 -8.10
N SER A 191 1.82 34.54 -8.52
CA SER A 191 0.99 35.30 -9.47
C SER A 191 0.40 36.57 -8.86
N GLY A 192 0.05 36.54 -7.56
CA GLY A 192 -0.54 37.69 -6.87
C GLY A 192 0.45 38.79 -6.48
N ALA A 193 1.73 38.44 -6.31
CA ALA A 193 2.76 39.40 -5.88
C ALA A 193 3.23 40.36 -6.99
N GLY A 194 2.95 40.07 -8.27
CA GLY A 194 3.50 40.80 -9.40
C GLY A 194 2.57 41.84 -10.06
N SER A 195 1.27 41.83 -9.79
CA SER A 195 0.32 42.66 -10.56
C SER A 195 -0.21 43.85 -9.76
N ASN A 196 0.25 45.06 -10.11
CA ASN A 196 -0.40 46.30 -9.69
C ASN A 196 -1.79 46.38 -10.32
N MET A 197 -2.82 46.08 -9.51
CA MET A 197 -4.25 46.41 -9.64
C MET A 197 -4.78 46.82 -11.02
N ALA A 198 -5.42 45.89 -11.76
CA ALA A 198 -6.56 46.19 -12.66
C ALA A 198 -7.14 44.96 -13.38
N HIS A 199 -6.45 43.81 -13.47
CA HIS A 199 -6.87 42.78 -14.41
C HIS A 199 -7.90 41.77 -13.86
N PRO A 200 -9.03 41.55 -14.56
CA PRO A 200 -10.08 40.58 -14.21
C PRO A 200 -9.62 39.11 -14.24
N VAL A 201 -8.40 38.86 -14.71
CA VAL A 201 -7.81 37.52 -14.87
C VAL A 201 -7.68 36.79 -13.52
N MET A 202 -7.34 37.49 -12.43
CA MET A 202 -7.24 36.89 -11.09
C MET A 202 -8.58 36.41 -10.54
N PHE A 203 -9.68 37.07 -10.91
CA PHE A 203 -11.01 36.66 -10.50
C PHE A 203 -11.40 35.35 -11.22
N TRP A 204 -11.19 35.29 -12.53
CA TRP A 204 -11.51 34.11 -13.33
C TRP A 204 -10.69 32.87 -12.95
N THR A 205 -9.40 33.00 -12.70
CA THR A 205 -8.56 31.86 -12.29
C THR A 205 -9.01 31.30 -10.94
N THR A 206 -9.31 32.17 -9.97
CA THR A 206 -9.81 31.76 -8.66
C THR A 206 -11.15 31.00 -8.76
N PHE A 207 -12.06 31.49 -9.59
CA PHE A 207 -13.37 30.86 -9.79
C PHE A 207 -13.32 29.51 -10.52
N LEU A 208 -12.30 29.25 -11.36
CA LEU A 208 -12.14 27.95 -12.03
C LEU A 208 -11.37 26.94 -11.17
N ILE A 209 -10.39 27.42 -10.41
CA ILE A 209 -9.50 26.56 -9.60
C ILE A 209 -10.21 26.04 -8.35
N ILE A 210 -10.98 26.89 -7.65
CA ILE A 210 -11.62 26.49 -6.38
C ILE A 210 -12.61 25.31 -6.58
N PRO A 211 -13.55 25.34 -7.54
CA PRO A 211 -14.48 24.22 -7.76
C PRO A 211 -13.77 22.93 -8.20
N TRP A 212 -12.67 23.05 -8.93
CA TRP A 212 -11.87 21.90 -9.33
C TRP A 212 -11.22 21.25 -8.11
N LEU A 213 -10.60 22.04 -7.24
CA LEU A 213 -10.00 21.55 -6.00
C LEU A 213 -11.03 20.93 -5.07
N THR A 214 -12.20 21.56 -4.89
CA THR A 214 -13.26 20.98 -4.06
C THR A 214 -13.78 19.67 -4.63
N SER A 215 -13.90 19.56 -5.96
CA SER A 215 -14.29 18.31 -6.63
C SER A 215 -13.26 17.20 -6.44
N VAL A 216 -11.96 17.49 -6.60
CA VAL A 216 -10.87 16.53 -6.36
C VAL A 216 -10.83 16.08 -4.90
N VAL A 217 -11.00 17.00 -3.95
CA VAL A 217 -11.07 16.68 -2.52
C VAL A 217 -12.29 15.81 -2.23
N HIS A 218 -13.46 16.11 -2.80
CA HIS A 218 -14.66 15.30 -2.59
C HIS A 218 -14.52 13.88 -3.15
N LEU A 219 -13.98 13.74 -4.37
CA LEU A 219 -13.73 12.45 -5.01
C LEU A 219 -12.76 11.59 -4.19
N THR A 220 -11.66 12.19 -3.73
CA THR A 220 -10.61 11.48 -2.97
C THR A 220 -11.00 11.18 -1.52
N SER A 221 -11.91 11.96 -0.94
CA SER A 221 -12.43 11.74 0.42
C SER A 221 -13.56 10.72 0.48
N THR A 222 -14.00 10.16 -0.64
CA THR A 222 -15.06 9.15 -0.62
C THR A 222 -14.57 7.87 0.09
N PRO A 223 -15.23 7.43 1.19
CA PRO A 223 -14.76 6.29 2.00
C PRO A 223 -14.75 4.97 1.23
N LYS A 224 -15.52 4.89 0.14
CA LYS A 224 -15.58 3.70 -0.73
C LYS A 224 -14.22 3.40 -1.37
N ILE A 225 -13.53 4.43 -1.86
CA ILE A 225 -12.24 4.26 -2.55
C ILE A 225 -11.16 3.89 -1.53
N SER A 226 -11.13 4.54 -0.37
CA SER A 226 -10.16 4.21 0.68
C SER A 226 -10.33 2.78 1.18
N ASN A 227 -11.57 2.31 1.35
CA ASN A 227 -11.85 0.94 1.81
C ASN A 227 -11.44 -0.10 0.77
N LEU A 228 -11.65 0.17 -0.52
CA LEU A 228 -11.24 -0.74 -1.60
C LEU A 228 -9.71 -0.84 -1.71
N VAL A 229 -9.01 0.30 -1.64
CA VAL A 229 -7.54 0.34 -1.64
C VAL A 229 -6.97 -0.37 -0.41
N GLU A 230 -7.52 -0.12 0.78
CA GLU A 230 -7.07 -0.77 2.01
C GLU A 230 -7.37 -2.27 2.00
N GLY A 231 -8.52 -2.69 1.45
CA GLY A 231 -8.89 -4.10 1.28
C GLY A 231 -7.91 -4.85 0.38
N ASN A 232 -7.59 -4.28 -0.80
CA ASN A 232 -6.61 -4.86 -1.72
C ASN A 232 -5.22 -4.93 -1.09
N PHE A 233 -4.82 -3.88 -0.37
CA PHE A 233 -3.54 -3.86 0.34
C PHE A 233 -3.45 -4.94 1.42
N LYS A 234 -4.50 -5.11 2.23
CA LYS A 234 -4.57 -6.17 3.25
C LYS A 234 -4.49 -7.55 2.63
N ASN A 235 -5.19 -7.79 1.52
CA ASN A 235 -5.14 -9.07 0.81
C ASN A 235 -3.73 -9.35 0.25
N ALA A 236 -3.09 -8.35 -0.37
CA ALA A 236 -1.71 -8.47 -0.85
C ALA A 236 -0.71 -8.72 0.30
N LEU A 237 -0.93 -8.11 1.46
CA LEU A 237 -0.11 -8.33 2.66
C LEU A 237 -0.28 -9.76 3.21
N LEU A 238 -1.51 -10.26 3.26
CA LEU A 238 -1.81 -11.64 3.68
C LEU A 238 -1.20 -12.67 2.72
N GLU A 239 -1.26 -12.40 1.42
CA GLU A 239 -0.62 -13.22 0.40
C GLU A 239 0.91 -13.20 0.57
N TYR A 240 1.49 -12.02 0.79
CA TYR A 240 2.92 -11.84 1.05
C TYR A 240 3.39 -12.61 2.30
N GLN A 241 2.62 -12.60 3.39
CA GLN A 241 2.95 -13.34 4.61
C GLN A 241 3.06 -14.86 4.40
N LYS A 242 2.40 -15.40 3.37
CA LYS A 242 2.44 -16.82 3.01
C LYS A 242 3.52 -17.15 1.97
N LYS A 243 4.14 -16.15 1.33
CA LYS A 243 5.18 -16.36 0.31
C LYS A 243 6.47 -16.86 0.96
N LYS A 244 7.03 -17.92 0.40
CA LYS A 244 8.37 -18.42 0.71
C LYS A 244 9.34 -17.97 -0.37
N MET A 245 10.58 -17.76 0.00
CA MET A 245 11.66 -17.34 -0.88
C MET A 245 12.86 -18.26 -0.71
N CYS A 246 13.42 -18.73 -1.82
CA CYS A 246 14.65 -19.51 -1.80
C CYS A 246 15.85 -18.57 -1.60
N LEU A 247 16.72 -18.88 -0.62
CA LEU A 247 17.90 -18.06 -0.31
C LEU A 247 18.98 -18.12 -1.39
N ARG A 248 19.01 -19.19 -2.19
CA ARG A 248 20.03 -19.39 -3.24
C ARG A 248 19.69 -18.67 -4.55
N CYS A 249 18.44 -18.76 -5.02
CA CYS A 249 18.04 -18.24 -6.33
C CYS A 249 17.07 -17.04 -6.26
N GLY A 250 16.64 -16.63 -5.06
CA GLY A 250 15.74 -15.50 -4.84
C GLY A 250 14.34 -15.64 -5.45
N THR A 251 13.93 -16.85 -5.85
CA THR A 251 12.62 -17.07 -6.47
C THR A 251 11.54 -17.28 -5.40
N PHE A 252 10.40 -16.61 -5.59
CA PHE A 252 9.22 -16.75 -4.73
C PHE A 252 8.38 -17.94 -5.16
N TYR A 253 7.80 -18.63 -4.18
CA TYR A 253 6.78 -19.65 -4.43
C TYR A 253 5.78 -19.65 -3.28
N PHE A 254 4.57 -20.07 -3.60
CA PHE A 254 3.56 -20.35 -2.61
C PHE A 254 3.80 -21.75 -2.08
N ASP A 255 3.63 -21.92 -0.78
CA ASP A 255 3.43 -23.26 -0.27
C ASP A 255 2.08 -23.73 -0.80
N SER A 256 2.09 -24.44 -1.93
CA SER A 256 0.94 -25.21 -2.36
C SER A 256 0.80 -26.41 -1.44
N VAL A 257 0.64 -26.16 -0.15
CA VAL A 257 -0.09 -27.10 0.68
C VAL A 257 -1.42 -27.16 -0.02
N LYS A 258 -1.61 -28.20 -0.84
CA LYS A 258 -2.92 -28.59 -1.30
C LYS A 258 -3.72 -28.64 -0.02
N SER A 259 -4.51 -27.60 0.21
CA SER A 259 -5.77 -27.77 0.87
C SER A 259 -6.55 -28.71 -0.05
N ASN A 260 -6.21 -30.01 0.00
CA ASN A 260 -7.20 -30.93 0.46
C ASN A 260 -7.69 -30.24 1.75
N ALA A 261 -8.68 -29.33 1.71
CA ALA A 261 -10.03 -29.78 1.49
C ALA A 261 -10.14 -31.14 2.21
N VAL A 262 -9.79 -31.12 3.51
CA VAL A 262 -10.83 -31.31 4.50
C VAL A 262 -11.96 -30.39 4.05
N GLU A 263 -12.71 -30.89 3.07
CA GLU A 263 -14.04 -30.45 2.77
C GLU A 263 -14.70 -30.33 4.14
N PRO A 264 -15.29 -29.19 4.49
CA PRO A 264 -15.95 -29.06 5.77
C PRO A 264 -17.22 -29.93 5.76
N GLU A 265 -17.07 -31.25 5.88
CA GLU A 265 -18.10 -32.10 6.49
C GLU A 265 -18.43 -31.62 7.92
N ALA A 266 -17.60 -30.74 8.49
CA ALA A 266 -17.91 -29.95 9.68
C ALA A 266 -19.04 -28.91 9.49
N LEU A 267 -19.55 -28.66 8.26
CA LEU A 267 -20.75 -27.83 8.03
C LEU A 267 -22.02 -28.62 7.74
N GLN A 268 -21.94 -29.96 7.60
CA GLN A 268 -23.14 -30.83 7.57
C GLN A 268 -23.53 -31.37 8.95
N LEU A 269 -22.69 -31.22 9.97
CA LEU A 269 -23.01 -31.60 11.36
C LEU A 269 -23.58 -30.45 12.21
N MET A 270 -23.68 -29.23 11.68
CA MET A 270 -24.29 -28.08 12.38
C MET A 270 -25.73 -27.77 11.96
N SER A 271 -26.36 -28.59 11.10
CA SER A 271 -27.80 -28.50 10.81
C SER A 271 -28.65 -29.58 11.48
N ILE A 272 -28.14 -30.24 12.53
CA ILE A 272 -29.02 -30.93 13.47
C ILE A 272 -29.60 -29.85 14.37
N ALA A 273 -30.79 -29.37 14.00
CA ALA A 273 -31.63 -28.60 14.91
C ALA A 273 -31.65 -29.31 16.28
N PRO A 274 -31.60 -28.59 17.42
CA PRO A 274 -31.56 -29.21 18.74
C PRO A 274 -32.79 -30.10 18.91
N THR A 275 -32.61 -31.40 18.73
CA THR A 275 -33.58 -32.41 19.12
C THR A 275 -33.75 -32.24 20.61
N VAL A 276 -34.94 -31.82 21.02
CA VAL A 276 -35.36 -31.65 22.41
C VAL A 276 -34.76 -32.77 23.24
N ALA A 277 -33.74 -32.44 24.03
CA ALA A 277 -32.98 -33.43 24.77
C ALA A 277 -33.93 -34.12 25.75
N THR A 278 -34.25 -35.39 25.48
CA THR A 278 -35.07 -36.21 26.36
C THR A 278 -34.35 -36.37 27.69
N MET A 279 -35.00 -35.98 28.79
CA MET A 279 -34.46 -36.11 30.14
C MET A 279 -35.02 -37.37 30.82
N LYS A 280 -34.20 -38.08 31.60
CA LYS A 280 -34.59 -39.21 32.46
C LYS A 280 -34.21 -38.93 33.92
N LYS A 281 -34.87 -39.55 34.90
CA LYS A 281 -34.48 -39.42 36.32
C LYS A 281 -33.48 -40.50 36.70
N CYS A 282 -32.46 -40.14 37.48
CA CYS A 282 -31.51 -41.10 38.04
C CYS A 282 -32.23 -42.00 39.07
N PRO A 283 -32.10 -43.34 39.00
CA PRO A 283 -32.80 -44.25 39.90
C PRO A 283 -32.30 -44.20 41.36
N PHE A 284 -31.11 -43.64 41.60
CA PHE A 284 -30.49 -43.60 42.92
C PHE A 284 -30.76 -42.32 43.70
N CYS A 285 -30.76 -41.17 43.02
CA CYS A 285 -30.91 -39.85 43.67
C CYS A 285 -32.12 -39.05 43.14
N ALA A 286 -32.88 -39.57 42.19
CA ALA A 286 -34.04 -38.94 41.55
C ALA A 286 -33.77 -37.61 40.80
N GLU A 287 -32.50 -37.18 40.69
CA GLU A 287 -32.08 -36.02 39.91
C GLU A 287 -32.35 -36.21 38.42
N THR A 288 -32.78 -35.16 37.74
CA THR A 288 -33.05 -35.16 36.30
C THR A 288 -31.75 -35.07 35.51
N VAL A 289 -31.49 -36.06 34.66
CA VAL A 289 -30.27 -36.18 33.85
C VAL A 289 -30.62 -36.28 32.36
N LEU A 290 -29.67 -35.93 31.49
CA LEU A 290 -29.80 -36.17 30.05
C LEU A 290 -29.93 -37.67 29.78
N ALA A 291 -30.80 -38.09 28.85
CA ALA A 291 -31.02 -39.51 28.56
C ALA A 291 -29.73 -40.26 28.16
N GLU A 292 -28.80 -39.55 27.53
CA GLU A 292 -27.47 -40.04 27.11
C GLU A 292 -26.40 -40.05 28.22
N ALA A 293 -26.70 -39.51 29.40
CA ALA A 293 -25.75 -39.51 30.50
C ALA A 293 -25.51 -40.93 31.02
N ILE A 294 -24.25 -41.37 30.98
CA ILE A 294 -23.80 -42.67 31.49
C ILE A 294 -23.60 -42.63 33.02
N LEU A 295 -23.33 -41.45 33.58
CA LEU A 295 -23.05 -41.24 35.00
C LEU A 295 -23.86 -40.08 35.55
N CYS A 296 -24.40 -40.24 36.77
CA CYS A 296 -25.09 -39.17 37.46
C CYS A 296 -24.08 -38.17 38.02
N LYS A 297 -24.24 -36.88 37.71
CA LYS A 297 -23.37 -35.82 38.24
C LYS A 297 -23.47 -35.68 39.77
N HIS A 298 -24.60 -36.06 40.37
CA HIS A 298 -24.83 -35.87 41.80
C HIS A 298 -24.30 -37.04 42.65
N CYS A 299 -24.63 -38.28 42.28
CA CYS A 299 -24.25 -39.47 43.06
C CYS A 299 -23.15 -40.32 42.40
N HIS A 300 -22.67 -39.96 41.21
CA HIS A 300 -21.66 -40.69 40.42
C HIS A 300 -21.98 -42.16 40.13
N SER A 301 -23.22 -42.60 40.36
CA SER A 301 -23.68 -43.94 39.97
C SER A 301 -23.90 -44.01 38.46
N LYS A 302 -23.72 -45.22 37.91
CA LYS A 302 -23.97 -45.52 36.50
C LYS A 302 -25.48 -45.64 36.27
N ILE A 303 -26.01 -44.85 35.32
CA ILE A 303 -27.47 -44.71 35.04
C ILE A 303 -27.89 -45.58 33.87
#